data_AF-A0A960P724-F1
#
_entry.id   AF-A0A960P724-F1
#
_cell.length_a   1.000
_cell.length_b   1.000
_cell.length_c   1.000
_cell.angle_alpha   90.00
_cell.angle_beta   90.00
_cell.angle_gamma   90.00
#
_symmetry.space_group_name_H-M   'P 1'
#
loop_
_entity.id
_entity.type
_entity.pdbx_description
1 polymer ?
#
loop_
_entity_poly.entity_id
_entity_poly.type
_entity_poly.pdbx_seq_one_letter_code
_entity_poly.pdbx_strand_id
1 'polypeptide(L)'
;GEMGDALPAVPLGRPAVAITAGLLHTCALLDDGRVSCWGYGGASGGVGAFGTVPLGTSRTAIALSAGGGHTCALLDDHTVKCWGANGDGQLGLGDLAPRGASSSADMGDNLPPVDLGVGRTALGVSAGASSTCALLDDHTVKCWGANGFGQLGQGGTARLGDEPGELGDDLPPVALGTGRTALSVTSGERHTCAVRDDRGLRCWGANPHGELGIGRGVERVGDDPGEMGDALPPVDVAGTGRGVTGVVTDAATGAAIPEALVGVLAAPDYAPVGTGVTDRRGRFGVDTPAGSYLVYAVAGGRSGFHGEPTPVTVTAAYAPADVETRTGRGVIEGRVVDGTGGAPIAGAWVLATDAATGDPARGTVQVSDGFQVTGLVARPHHLIAIDPTGAHPPRAHPSAPTPAGSVPVDVMADAVTEADVTLPPTTPAATTAALSGRVDLDGGSGRSGVWVLAFRAADLAFVRGTVSENDGRWLLWVPPGEYKVAFVDPDGTLPMEWYGDQGPGGVADATPVTAPRNGVVAALTPTTGTIRAIVTRNGIPWSHVWVAAIGPHGVAGTDALRGVDDYTIGGLPVGTYRLAFVEPPGVRTEYWSDGPTYALADPVTVTAGGTTTVSGDLAAPP
;
A
#
# COMPACT_ATOMS: atom_id res chain seq x y z
N GLY A 1 -19.91 -23.87 22.05
CA GLY A 1 -19.49 -25.25 22.33
C GLY A 1 -20.35 -26.19 21.55
N GLU A 2 -20.05 -26.39 20.26
CA GLU A 2 -20.71 -27.39 19.39
C GLU A 2 -19.68 -28.23 18.62
N MET A 3 -18.44 -28.31 19.12
CA MET A 3 -17.41 -29.22 18.59
C MET A 3 -16.85 -30.08 19.72
N GLY A 4 -17.76 -30.72 20.47
CA GLY A 4 -17.42 -31.68 21.51
C GLY A 4 -18.31 -32.91 21.36
N ASP A 5 -17.67 -34.04 21.11
CA ASP A 5 -18.18 -35.42 21.13
C ASP A 5 -19.13 -35.87 20.01
N ALA A 6 -18.50 -36.56 19.04
CA ALA A 6 -19.07 -37.48 18.04
C ALA A 6 -20.23 -36.93 17.19
N LEU A 7 -19.86 -36.18 16.13
CA LEU A 7 -20.73 -36.13 14.96
C LEU A 7 -21.06 -37.57 14.53
N PRO A 8 -22.34 -37.93 14.38
CA PRO A 8 -22.72 -39.28 14.00
C PRO A 8 -22.07 -39.63 12.66
N ALA A 9 -21.33 -40.74 12.64
CA ALA A 9 -20.67 -41.20 11.43
C ALA A 9 -21.71 -41.55 10.35
N VAL A 10 -21.45 -41.13 9.11
CA VAL A 10 -22.26 -41.55 7.96
C VAL A 10 -22.04 -43.05 7.74
N PRO A 11 -23.07 -43.90 7.83
CA PRO A 11 -22.91 -45.35 7.78
C PRO A 11 -22.74 -45.85 6.33
N LEU A 12 -21.60 -45.54 5.72
CA LEU A 12 -21.27 -45.92 4.34
C LEU A 12 -20.96 -47.42 4.17
N GLY A 13 -20.75 -48.14 5.26
CA GLY A 13 -20.40 -49.57 5.26
C GLY A 13 -18.97 -49.88 4.78
N ARG A 14 -18.22 -48.89 4.28
CA ARG A 14 -16.82 -48.97 3.84
C ARG A 14 -16.10 -47.62 4.00
N PRO A 15 -14.75 -47.61 3.99
CA PRO A 15 -13.97 -46.37 3.96
C PRO A 15 -14.24 -45.55 2.70
N ALA A 16 -14.47 -44.24 2.87
CA ALA A 16 -14.46 -43.29 1.77
C ALA A 16 -13.02 -42.82 1.50
N VAL A 17 -12.63 -42.72 0.23
CA VAL A 17 -11.30 -42.26 -0.21
C VAL A 17 -11.35 -40.86 -0.83
N ALA A 18 -12.52 -40.42 -1.29
CA ALA A 18 -12.76 -39.07 -1.75
C ALA A 18 -14.21 -38.65 -1.49
N ILE A 19 -14.44 -37.34 -1.42
CA ILE A 19 -15.77 -36.74 -1.31
C ILE A 19 -15.91 -35.64 -2.36
N THR A 20 -17.12 -35.45 -2.86
CA THR A 20 -17.50 -34.29 -3.66
C THR A 20 -18.82 -33.74 -3.12
N ALA A 21 -18.93 -32.42 -3.05
CA ALA A 21 -20.10 -31.73 -2.56
C ALA A 21 -20.65 -30.82 -3.67
N GLY A 22 -21.89 -31.07 -4.03
CA GLY A 22 -22.69 -30.16 -4.85
C GLY A 22 -23.47 -29.18 -3.99
N LEU A 23 -24.30 -28.35 -4.62
CA LEU A 23 -25.13 -27.37 -3.89
C LEU A 23 -26.16 -28.04 -2.97
N LEU A 24 -26.72 -29.19 -3.41
CA LEU A 24 -27.85 -29.85 -2.75
C LEU A 24 -27.59 -31.29 -2.31
N HIS A 25 -26.38 -31.82 -2.56
CA HIS A 25 -26.02 -33.20 -2.27
C HIS A 25 -24.51 -33.39 -2.07
N THR A 26 -24.15 -34.52 -1.49
CA THR A 26 -22.76 -34.95 -1.32
C THR A 26 -22.64 -36.40 -1.76
N CYS A 27 -21.52 -36.72 -2.40
CA CYS A 27 -21.18 -38.08 -2.79
C CYS A 27 -19.82 -38.46 -2.23
N ALA A 28 -19.70 -39.71 -1.78
CA ALA A 28 -18.47 -40.33 -1.37
C ALA A 28 -18.06 -41.40 -2.39
N LEU A 29 -16.79 -41.40 -2.76
CA LEU A 29 -16.12 -42.49 -3.45
C LEU A 29 -15.55 -43.45 -2.40
N LEU A 30 -15.94 -44.72 -2.47
CA LEU A 30 -15.48 -45.77 -1.57
C LEU A 30 -14.18 -46.38 -2.07
N ASP A 31 -13.44 -47.03 -1.18
CA ASP A 31 -12.15 -47.69 -1.44
C ASP A 31 -12.20 -48.85 -2.46
N ASP A 32 -13.39 -49.33 -2.83
CA ASP A 32 -13.61 -50.29 -3.94
C ASP A 32 -14.20 -49.67 -5.19
N GLY A 33 -14.23 -48.34 -5.28
CA GLY A 33 -14.75 -47.61 -6.44
C GLY A 33 -16.28 -47.57 -6.55
N ARG A 34 -17.01 -48.09 -5.55
CA ARG A 34 -18.46 -47.83 -5.44
C ARG A 34 -18.71 -46.40 -4.95
N VAL A 35 -19.89 -45.87 -5.28
CA VAL A 35 -20.28 -44.50 -4.98
C VAL A 35 -21.50 -44.51 -4.09
N SER A 36 -21.51 -43.66 -3.06
CA SER A 36 -22.67 -43.44 -2.19
C SER A 36 -22.98 -41.95 -2.16
N CYS A 37 -24.21 -41.56 -2.49
CA CYS A 37 -24.64 -40.16 -2.51
C CYS A 37 -25.81 -39.94 -1.57
N TRP A 38 -25.89 -38.76 -0.95
CA TRP A 38 -27.00 -38.34 -0.11
C TRP A 38 -27.34 -36.87 -0.34
N GLY A 39 -28.62 -36.51 -0.19
CA GLY A 39 -29.16 -35.20 -0.57
C GLY A 39 -30.05 -35.28 -1.81
N TYR A 40 -30.34 -34.13 -2.43
CA TYR A 40 -31.23 -34.07 -3.61
C TYR A 40 -30.55 -34.68 -4.85
N GLY A 41 -31.25 -35.54 -5.60
CA GLY A 41 -30.74 -36.11 -6.87
C GLY A 41 -29.74 -37.26 -6.72
N GLY A 42 -29.57 -37.83 -5.53
CA GLY A 42 -28.61 -38.91 -5.25
C GLY A 42 -29.04 -40.31 -5.73
N ALA A 43 -29.42 -40.50 -6.99
CA ALA A 43 -29.58 -41.77 -7.73
C ALA A 43 -30.27 -42.99 -7.09
N SER A 44 -30.88 -42.87 -5.91
CA SER A 44 -32.26 -43.23 -5.57
C SER A 44 -32.34 -43.51 -4.06
N GLY A 45 -32.63 -42.44 -3.32
CA GLY A 45 -33.14 -42.52 -1.98
C GLY A 45 -33.11 -41.12 -1.38
N GLY A 46 -34.29 -40.55 -1.13
CA GLY A 46 -34.43 -39.21 -0.56
C GLY A 46 -33.64 -39.05 0.75
N VAL A 47 -33.51 -37.80 1.20
CA VAL A 47 -32.91 -37.41 2.49
C VAL A 47 -32.94 -38.55 3.53
N GLY A 48 -31.80 -39.24 3.70
CA GLY A 48 -31.64 -40.35 4.66
C GLY A 48 -31.37 -41.76 4.12
N ALA A 49 -31.30 -41.98 2.79
CA ALA A 49 -30.97 -43.29 2.23
C ALA A 49 -29.50 -43.39 1.79
N PHE A 50 -28.74 -44.29 2.42
CA PHE A 50 -27.35 -44.60 2.10
C PHE A 50 -27.28 -45.83 1.19
N GLY A 51 -27.55 -45.65 -0.10
CA GLY A 51 -27.49 -46.70 -1.12
C GLY A 51 -26.32 -46.51 -2.08
N THR A 52 -25.78 -47.60 -2.61
CA THR A 52 -24.76 -47.50 -3.66
C THR A 52 -25.38 -47.12 -4.99
N VAL A 53 -24.80 -46.12 -5.66
CA VAL A 53 -25.21 -45.66 -6.99
C VAL A 53 -24.82 -46.72 -8.04
N PRO A 54 -25.77 -47.25 -8.83
CA PRO A 54 -25.45 -48.18 -9.91
C PRO A 54 -24.75 -47.45 -11.07
N LEU A 55 -23.50 -47.83 -11.35
CA LEU A 55 -22.70 -47.25 -12.46
C LEU A 55 -22.68 -48.14 -13.72
N GLY A 56 -23.15 -49.38 -13.59
CA GLY A 56 -23.17 -50.38 -14.65
C GLY A 56 -22.54 -51.69 -14.17
N THR A 57 -22.81 -52.77 -14.90
CA THR A 57 -22.25 -54.08 -14.60
C THR A 57 -20.72 -54.01 -14.69
N SER A 58 -20.04 -54.39 -13.60
CA SER A 58 -18.57 -54.40 -13.51
C SER A 58 -17.92 -53.05 -13.85
N ARG A 59 -18.53 -51.95 -13.39
CA ARG A 59 -17.96 -50.60 -13.47
C ARG A 59 -17.71 -50.02 -12.10
N THR A 60 -16.60 -49.32 -11.95
CA THR A 60 -16.22 -48.59 -10.74
C THR A 60 -15.86 -47.16 -11.07
N ALA A 61 -16.16 -46.22 -10.18
CA ALA A 61 -15.71 -44.84 -10.32
C ALA A 61 -14.25 -44.70 -9.86
N ILE A 62 -13.49 -43.87 -10.57
CA ILE A 62 -12.14 -43.45 -10.17
C ILE A 62 -12.10 -41.96 -9.78
N ALA A 63 -13.08 -41.17 -10.21
CA ALA A 63 -13.27 -39.79 -9.76
C ALA A 63 -14.76 -39.39 -9.83
N LEU A 64 -15.14 -38.41 -9.01
CA LEU A 64 -16.48 -37.84 -8.96
C LEU A 64 -16.40 -36.32 -9.02
N SER A 65 -17.38 -35.70 -9.67
CA SER A 65 -17.61 -34.25 -9.61
C SER A 65 -19.10 -33.97 -9.45
N ALA A 66 -19.46 -33.21 -8.43
CA ALA A 66 -20.84 -32.82 -8.13
C ALA A 66 -21.07 -31.33 -8.41
N GLY A 67 -22.12 -31.06 -9.18
CA GLY A 67 -22.59 -29.72 -9.53
C GLY A 67 -23.75 -29.24 -8.66
N GLY A 68 -24.59 -28.34 -9.17
CA GLY A 68 -25.72 -27.78 -8.43
C GLY A 68 -26.81 -28.81 -8.09
N GLY A 69 -27.11 -29.69 -9.04
CA GLY A 69 -28.11 -30.75 -8.87
C GLY A 69 -27.81 -32.05 -9.63
N HIS A 70 -26.59 -32.18 -10.19
CA HIS A 70 -26.13 -33.35 -10.92
C HIS A 70 -24.77 -33.82 -10.42
N THR A 71 -24.42 -35.06 -10.74
CA THR A 71 -23.11 -35.65 -10.46
C THR A 71 -22.62 -36.36 -11.70
N CYS A 72 -21.32 -36.25 -11.97
CA CYS A 72 -20.66 -37.03 -13.00
C CYS A 72 -19.57 -37.91 -12.36
N ALA A 73 -19.49 -39.15 -12.82
CA ALA A 73 -18.43 -40.09 -12.47
C ALA A 73 -17.54 -40.35 -13.67
N LEU A 74 -16.22 -40.28 -13.45
CA LEU A 74 -15.24 -40.88 -14.33
C LEU A 74 -15.06 -42.35 -13.91
N LEU A 75 -15.30 -43.26 -14.85
CA LEU A 75 -15.25 -44.70 -14.61
C LEU A 75 -13.86 -45.31 -14.89
N ASP A 76 -13.68 -46.55 -14.47
CA ASP A 76 -12.46 -47.35 -14.62
C ASP A 76 -12.08 -47.66 -16.07
N ASP A 77 -13.01 -47.50 -17.00
CA ASP A 77 -12.79 -47.56 -18.45
C ASP A 77 -12.60 -46.18 -19.10
N HIS A 78 -12.41 -45.13 -18.29
CA HIS A 78 -12.28 -43.74 -18.70
C HIS A 78 -13.50 -43.15 -19.42
N THR A 79 -14.67 -43.80 -19.33
CA THR A 79 -15.94 -43.21 -19.75
C THR A 79 -16.54 -42.32 -18.65
N VAL A 80 -17.41 -41.39 -19.04
CA VAL A 80 -18.10 -40.49 -18.11
C VAL A 80 -19.59 -40.84 -18.07
N LYS A 81 -20.15 -41.00 -16.88
CA LYS A 81 -21.61 -41.08 -16.67
C LYS A 81 -22.07 -39.97 -15.76
N CYS A 82 -23.13 -39.26 -16.14
CA CYS A 82 -23.72 -38.19 -15.37
C CYS A 82 -25.17 -38.51 -15.00
N TRP A 83 -25.59 -38.16 -13.79
CA TRP A 83 -26.97 -38.31 -13.32
C TRP A 83 -27.42 -37.13 -12.45
N GLY A 84 -28.71 -37.03 -12.19
CA GLY A 84 -29.36 -35.96 -11.44
C GLY A 84 -30.19 -35.04 -12.33
N ALA A 85 -30.20 -33.75 -12.02
CA ALA A 85 -30.89 -32.72 -12.78
C ALA A 85 -30.32 -32.58 -14.21
N ASN A 86 -31.20 -32.37 -15.20
CA ASN A 86 -30.82 -32.24 -16.62
C ASN A 86 -31.57 -31.12 -17.36
N GLY A 87 -32.14 -30.14 -16.64
CA GLY A 87 -32.97 -29.09 -17.24
C GLY A 87 -32.23 -28.14 -18.20
N ASP A 88 -30.90 -28.16 -18.17
CA ASP A 88 -30.01 -27.37 -19.02
C ASP A 88 -29.15 -28.24 -19.95
N GLY A 89 -29.41 -29.55 -20.03
CA GLY A 89 -28.58 -30.51 -20.76
C GLY A 89 -27.27 -30.89 -20.05
N GLN A 90 -27.13 -30.60 -18.74
CA GLN A 90 -25.88 -30.81 -17.98
C GLN A 90 -25.44 -32.27 -17.84
N LEU A 91 -26.30 -33.23 -18.17
CA LEU A 91 -25.93 -34.65 -18.26
C LEU A 91 -25.27 -35.02 -19.59
N GLY A 92 -25.43 -34.21 -20.64
CA GLY A 92 -24.78 -34.43 -21.95
C GLY A 92 -25.33 -35.65 -22.70
N LEU A 93 -26.63 -35.92 -22.58
CA LEU A 93 -27.29 -37.09 -23.17
C LEU A 93 -28.12 -36.76 -24.42
N GLY A 94 -28.10 -35.51 -24.87
CA GLY A 94 -28.90 -35.04 -26.02
C GLY A 94 -30.39 -34.99 -25.72
N ASP A 95 -30.75 -34.81 -24.46
CA ASP A 95 -32.11 -34.62 -23.97
C ASP A 95 -32.12 -33.81 -22.67
N LEU A 96 -33.32 -33.43 -22.22
CA LEU A 96 -33.55 -32.67 -20.98
C LEU A 96 -34.09 -33.51 -19.81
N ALA A 97 -34.16 -34.83 -19.98
CA ALA A 97 -34.73 -35.69 -18.95
C ALA A 97 -33.72 -35.90 -17.80
N PRO A 98 -34.11 -35.71 -16.53
CA PRO A 98 -33.22 -36.03 -15.40
C PRO A 98 -33.00 -37.54 -15.32
N ARG A 99 -31.88 -37.96 -14.70
CA ARG A 99 -31.56 -39.38 -14.47
C ARG A 99 -31.36 -39.66 -12.99
N GLY A 100 -31.85 -40.78 -12.45
CA GLY A 100 -31.65 -41.13 -11.04
C GLY A 100 -32.39 -40.24 -10.02
N ALA A 101 -33.19 -39.26 -10.47
CA ALA A 101 -33.89 -38.33 -9.58
C ALA A 101 -35.13 -38.94 -8.91
N SER A 102 -35.84 -39.85 -9.60
CA SER A 102 -37.13 -40.41 -9.17
C SER A 102 -37.20 -41.94 -9.21
N SER A 103 -36.25 -42.61 -9.88
CA SER A 103 -36.11 -44.06 -9.89
C SER A 103 -34.67 -44.45 -10.21
N SER A 104 -34.23 -45.64 -9.82
CA SER A 104 -32.95 -46.21 -10.25
C SER A 104 -33.04 -46.95 -11.58
N ALA A 105 -34.21 -46.97 -12.22
CA ALA A 105 -34.45 -47.74 -13.45
C ALA A 105 -33.67 -47.19 -14.65
N ASP A 106 -33.29 -45.91 -14.62
CA ASP A 106 -32.51 -45.20 -15.63
C ASP A 106 -31.02 -45.10 -15.28
N MET A 107 -30.59 -45.78 -14.20
CA MET A 107 -29.21 -45.86 -13.74
C MET A 107 -28.52 -47.16 -14.21
N GLY A 108 -27.25 -47.34 -13.86
CA GLY A 108 -26.51 -48.57 -14.16
C GLY A 108 -26.26 -48.73 -15.66
N ASP A 109 -26.61 -49.90 -16.20
CA ASP A 109 -26.47 -50.20 -17.63
C ASP A 109 -27.47 -49.42 -18.51
N ASN A 110 -28.56 -48.92 -17.93
CA ASN A 110 -29.53 -48.08 -18.63
C ASN A 110 -29.11 -46.60 -18.71
N LEU A 111 -28.06 -46.22 -17.98
CA LEU A 111 -27.45 -44.89 -18.09
C LEU A 111 -26.33 -44.95 -19.14
N PRO A 112 -26.53 -44.41 -20.35
CA PRO A 112 -25.47 -44.37 -21.35
C PRO A 112 -24.31 -43.47 -20.88
N PRO A 113 -23.06 -43.79 -21.27
CA PRO A 113 -21.96 -42.85 -21.11
C PRO A 113 -22.19 -41.60 -21.98
N VAL A 114 -21.63 -40.47 -21.54
CA VAL A 114 -21.59 -39.24 -22.33
C VAL A 114 -20.76 -39.47 -23.59
N ASP A 115 -21.27 -39.03 -24.74
CA ASP A 115 -20.51 -39.09 -26.00
C ASP A 115 -19.45 -37.98 -26.04
N LEU A 116 -18.18 -38.38 -25.93
CA LEU A 116 -17.02 -37.48 -25.95
C LEU A 116 -16.37 -37.38 -27.34
N GLY A 117 -16.89 -38.12 -28.32
CA GLY A 117 -16.36 -38.23 -29.67
C GLY A 117 -15.72 -39.58 -29.94
N VAL A 118 -15.58 -39.92 -31.22
CA VAL A 118 -15.12 -41.27 -31.61
C VAL A 118 -13.70 -41.52 -31.11
N GLY A 119 -13.54 -42.58 -30.30
CA GLY A 119 -12.24 -43.00 -29.77
C GLY A 119 -11.69 -42.09 -28.66
N ARG A 120 -12.49 -41.19 -28.10
CA ARG A 120 -12.08 -40.29 -27.02
C ARG A 120 -12.43 -40.83 -25.65
N THR A 121 -11.52 -40.63 -24.70
CA THR A 121 -11.72 -40.99 -23.29
C THR A 121 -11.41 -39.80 -22.39
N ALA A 122 -11.91 -39.82 -21.15
CA ALA A 122 -11.70 -38.73 -20.20
C ALA A 122 -10.54 -39.01 -19.24
N LEU A 123 -9.74 -37.98 -18.98
CA LEU A 123 -8.73 -37.91 -17.93
C LEU A 123 -9.28 -37.23 -16.66
N GLY A 124 -10.33 -36.42 -16.79
CA GLY A 124 -10.96 -35.72 -15.67
C GLY A 124 -12.33 -35.17 -16.04
N VAL A 125 -13.15 -34.92 -15.02
CA VAL A 125 -14.47 -34.32 -15.15
C VAL A 125 -14.68 -33.27 -14.06
N SER A 126 -15.33 -32.17 -14.43
CA SER A 126 -15.61 -31.04 -13.55
C SER A 126 -17.04 -30.54 -13.79
N ALA A 127 -17.86 -30.52 -12.75
CA ALA A 127 -19.25 -30.05 -12.79
C ALA A 127 -19.37 -28.67 -12.16
N GLY A 128 -19.95 -27.72 -12.89
CA GLY A 128 -20.41 -26.43 -12.38
C GLY A 128 -21.85 -26.51 -11.85
N ALA A 129 -22.55 -25.38 -11.67
CA ALA A 129 -23.92 -25.40 -11.13
C ALA A 129 -24.90 -26.14 -12.06
N SER A 130 -24.85 -25.82 -13.35
CA SER A 130 -25.65 -26.45 -14.42
C SER A 130 -24.82 -26.74 -15.68
N SER A 131 -23.50 -26.85 -15.56
CA SER A 131 -22.61 -27.20 -16.67
C SER A 131 -21.64 -28.30 -16.27
N THR A 132 -21.06 -28.98 -17.26
CA THR A 132 -20.07 -30.03 -17.05
C THR A 132 -18.97 -29.89 -18.10
N CYS A 133 -17.72 -30.06 -17.68
CA CYS A 133 -16.56 -30.10 -18.56
C CYS A 133 -15.77 -31.39 -18.35
N ALA A 134 -15.26 -31.98 -19.43
CA ALA A 134 -14.35 -33.10 -19.41
C ALA A 134 -13.00 -32.72 -20.01
N LEU A 135 -11.92 -33.10 -19.33
CA LEU A 135 -10.57 -33.13 -19.88
C LEU A 135 -10.39 -34.48 -20.56
N LEU A 136 -10.03 -34.49 -21.83
CA LEU A 136 -9.92 -35.71 -22.63
C LEU A 136 -8.46 -36.21 -22.74
N ASP A 137 -8.29 -37.42 -23.26
CA ASP A 137 -7.00 -38.13 -23.42
C ASP A 137 -5.98 -37.50 -24.39
N ASP A 138 -6.41 -36.57 -25.23
CA ASP A 138 -5.55 -35.72 -26.08
C ASP A 138 -5.28 -34.34 -25.47
N HIS A 139 -5.66 -34.16 -24.20
CA HIS A 139 -5.55 -32.91 -23.44
C HIS A 139 -6.46 -31.76 -23.93
N THR A 140 -7.44 -32.02 -24.78
CA THR A 140 -8.51 -31.04 -25.08
C THR A 140 -9.62 -31.07 -24.02
N VAL A 141 -10.40 -29.98 -23.97
CA VAL A 141 -11.53 -29.83 -23.04
C VAL A 141 -12.83 -29.75 -23.83
N LYS A 142 -13.86 -30.50 -23.44
CA LYS A 142 -15.24 -30.35 -23.95
C LYS A 142 -16.17 -29.97 -22.79
N CYS A 143 -17.03 -28.99 -23.00
CA CYS A 143 -17.99 -28.52 -22.01
C CYS A 143 -19.42 -28.52 -22.57
N TRP A 144 -20.40 -28.93 -21.76
CA TRP A 144 -21.82 -28.99 -22.08
C TRP A 144 -22.69 -28.55 -20.90
N GLY A 145 -23.99 -28.35 -21.14
CA GLY A 145 -24.98 -27.86 -20.19
C GLY A 145 -25.34 -26.38 -20.39
N ALA A 146 -25.64 -25.67 -19.30
CA ALA A 146 -25.98 -24.26 -19.32
C ALA A 146 -24.83 -23.39 -19.84
N ASN A 147 -25.15 -22.40 -20.68
CA ASN A 147 -24.16 -21.51 -21.29
C ASN A 147 -24.56 -20.02 -21.32
N GLY A 148 -25.57 -19.61 -20.54
CA GLY A 148 -26.09 -18.23 -20.57
C GLY A 148 -25.08 -17.13 -20.19
N PHE A 149 -23.90 -17.48 -19.69
CA PHE A 149 -22.77 -16.60 -19.37
C PHE A 149 -21.51 -16.93 -20.18
N GLY A 150 -21.59 -17.77 -21.21
CA GLY A 150 -20.43 -18.22 -21.98
C GLY A 150 -19.61 -19.31 -21.27
N GLN A 151 -20.10 -19.92 -20.18
CA GLN A 151 -19.34 -20.84 -19.33
C GLN A 151 -18.92 -22.16 -20.00
N LEU A 152 -19.44 -22.46 -21.18
CA LEU A 152 -18.98 -23.59 -22.01
C LEU A 152 -17.80 -23.21 -22.91
N GLY A 153 -17.52 -21.91 -23.12
CA GLY A 153 -16.37 -21.44 -23.90
C GLY A 153 -16.50 -21.72 -25.39
N GLN A 154 -17.72 -21.67 -25.93
CA GLN A 154 -18.03 -21.98 -27.33
C GLN A 154 -18.25 -20.75 -28.20
N GLY A 155 -17.97 -19.55 -27.68
CA GLY A 155 -18.16 -18.29 -28.40
C GLY A 155 -19.64 -17.98 -28.68
N GLY A 156 -20.50 -18.32 -27.73
CA GLY A 156 -21.95 -18.22 -27.83
C GLY A 156 -22.63 -18.46 -26.49
N THR A 157 -23.94 -18.23 -26.39
CA THR A 157 -24.74 -18.41 -25.16
C THR A 157 -25.70 -19.60 -25.20
N ALA A 158 -25.73 -20.35 -26.29
CA ALA A 158 -26.56 -21.54 -26.41
C ALA A 158 -26.07 -22.64 -25.46
N ARG A 159 -27.00 -23.22 -24.68
CA ARG A 159 -26.76 -24.49 -23.98
C ARG A 159 -26.50 -25.60 -25.01
N LEU A 160 -25.78 -26.63 -24.57
CA LEU A 160 -25.41 -27.77 -25.41
C LEU A 160 -25.62 -29.06 -24.62
N GLY A 161 -26.06 -30.11 -25.30
CA GLY A 161 -26.35 -31.41 -24.71
C GLY A 161 -27.79 -31.62 -24.27
N ASP A 162 -28.65 -30.67 -24.63
CA ASP A 162 -30.09 -30.76 -24.48
C ASP A 162 -30.80 -31.31 -25.72
N GLU A 163 -30.13 -31.34 -26.88
CA GLU A 163 -30.67 -31.90 -28.12
C GLU A 163 -29.72 -32.96 -28.75
N PRO A 164 -30.26 -33.89 -29.55
CA PRO A 164 -29.43 -34.86 -30.29
C PRO A 164 -28.50 -34.17 -31.29
N GLY A 165 -27.24 -34.63 -31.37
CA GLY A 165 -26.25 -34.10 -32.31
C GLY A 165 -25.47 -32.87 -31.81
N GLU A 166 -25.52 -32.59 -30.51
CA GLU A 166 -24.75 -31.49 -29.88
C GLU A 166 -23.51 -31.95 -29.12
N LEU A 167 -23.33 -33.28 -28.97
CA LEU A 167 -22.22 -33.92 -28.26
C LEU A 167 -21.33 -34.69 -29.24
N GLY A 168 -20.34 -35.42 -28.72
CA GLY A 168 -19.49 -36.24 -29.56
C GLY A 168 -18.59 -35.38 -30.44
N ASP A 169 -18.43 -35.77 -31.70
CA ASP A 169 -17.60 -35.05 -32.67
C ASP A 169 -18.23 -33.71 -33.12
N ASP A 170 -19.54 -33.53 -32.90
CA ASP A 170 -20.25 -32.28 -33.19
C ASP A 170 -20.00 -31.19 -32.13
N LEU A 171 -19.49 -31.57 -30.94
CA LEU A 171 -19.03 -30.62 -29.93
C LEU A 171 -17.54 -30.30 -30.11
N PRO A 172 -17.18 -29.11 -30.65
CA PRO A 172 -15.79 -28.72 -30.77
C PRO A 172 -15.14 -28.56 -29.38
N PRO A 173 -13.83 -28.86 -29.26
CA PRO A 173 -13.11 -28.59 -28.03
C PRO A 173 -13.01 -27.09 -27.75
N VAL A 174 -12.99 -26.73 -26.46
CA VAL A 174 -12.83 -25.34 -26.02
C VAL A 174 -11.49 -24.80 -26.54
N ALA A 175 -11.55 -23.68 -27.26
CA ALA A 175 -10.35 -23.04 -27.79
C ALA A 175 -9.59 -22.32 -26.66
N LEU A 176 -8.47 -22.92 -26.23
CA LEU A 176 -7.59 -22.35 -25.18
C LEU A 176 -6.45 -21.51 -25.74
N GLY A 177 -6.31 -21.40 -27.05
CA GLY A 177 -5.22 -20.72 -27.75
C GLY A 177 -4.64 -21.59 -28.87
N THR A 178 -3.95 -20.97 -29.82
CA THR A 178 -3.39 -21.67 -30.98
C THR A 178 -2.35 -22.70 -30.52
N GLY A 179 -2.63 -23.99 -30.79
CA GLY A 179 -1.75 -25.11 -30.50
C GLY A 179 -1.57 -25.41 -29.00
N ARG A 180 -2.57 -25.10 -28.18
CA ARG A 180 -2.49 -25.18 -26.72
C ARG A 180 -3.52 -26.15 -26.17
N THR A 181 -3.10 -26.96 -25.21
CA THR A 181 -3.92 -27.99 -24.56
C THR A 181 -4.04 -27.72 -23.05
N ALA A 182 -4.87 -28.49 -22.35
CA ALA A 182 -5.10 -28.39 -20.92
C ALA A 182 -4.41 -29.51 -20.12
N LEU A 183 -3.85 -29.14 -18.98
CA LEU A 183 -3.39 -30.06 -17.94
C LEU A 183 -4.48 -30.35 -16.90
N SER A 184 -5.36 -29.39 -16.65
CA SER A 184 -6.50 -29.53 -15.76
C SER A 184 -7.62 -28.55 -16.12
N VAL A 185 -8.85 -28.88 -15.72
CA VAL A 185 -10.03 -28.02 -15.85
C VAL A 185 -10.82 -28.04 -14.54
N THR A 186 -11.35 -26.89 -14.14
CA THR A 186 -12.23 -26.74 -12.98
C THR A 186 -13.39 -25.81 -13.33
N SER A 187 -14.56 -26.08 -12.79
CA SER A 187 -15.79 -25.35 -13.05
C SER A 187 -16.33 -24.83 -11.74
N GLY A 188 -16.54 -23.51 -11.67
CA GLY A 188 -17.34 -22.88 -10.62
C GLY A 188 -18.83 -22.91 -10.97
N GLU A 189 -19.64 -22.09 -10.29
CA GLU A 189 -21.08 -22.06 -10.54
C GLU A 189 -21.43 -21.68 -11.99
N ARG A 190 -20.79 -20.63 -12.50
CA ARG A 190 -21.08 -20.02 -13.82
C ARG A 190 -19.82 -19.65 -14.60
N HIS A 191 -18.66 -20.18 -14.22
CA HIS A 191 -17.39 -19.96 -14.91
C HIS A 191 -16.55 -21.24 -14.91
N THR A 192 -15.60 -21.33 -15.83
CA THR A 192 -14.69 -22.46 -15.96
C THR A 192 -13.27 -21.95 -16.15
N CYS A 193 -12.31 -22.62 -15.55
CA CYS A 193 -10.89 -22.32 -15.67
C CYS A 193 -10.11 -23.57 -16.10
N ALA A 194 -9.08 -23.38 -16.91
CA ALA A 194 -8.16 -24.43 -17.32
C ALA A 194 -6.70 -24.00 -17.14
N VAL A 195 -5.89 -24.91 -16.60
CA VAL A 195 -4.43 -24.78 -16.62
C VAL A 195 -3.96 -25.37 -17.94
N ARG A 196 -3.22 -24.58 -18.72
CA ARG A 196 -2.66 -24.99 -20.01
C ARG A 196 -1.35 -25.76 -19.86
N ASP A 197 -0.96 -26.46 -20.92
CA ASP A 197 0.33 -27.14 -21.08
C ASP A 197 1.56 -26.26 -20.80
N ASP A 198 1.46 -24.96 -21.07
CA ASP A 198 2.46 -23.94 -20.75
C ASP A 198 2.41 -23.42 -19.31
N ARG A 199 1.61 -24.06 -18.44
CA ARG A 199 1.32 -23.65 -17.04
C ARG A 199 0.56 -22.33 -16.94
N GLY A 200 0.11 -21.73 -18.04
CA GLY A 200 -0.73 -20.55 -18.03
C GLY A 200 -2.16 -20.88 -17.62
N LEU A 201 -2.82 -19.94 -16.94
CA LEU A 201 -4.22 -20.07 -16.56
C LEU A 201 -5.11 -19.31 -17.56
N ARG A 202 -6.26 -19.91 -17.90
CA ARG A 202 -7.34 -19.28 -18.66
C ARG A 202 -8.66 -19.53 -17.97
N CYS A 203 -9.49 -18.51 -17.83
CA CYS A 203 -10.82 -18.61 -17.26
C CYS A 203 -11.83 -17.93 -18.19
N TRP A 204 -13.03 -18.51 -18.30
CA TRP A 204 -14.14 -18.01 -19.09
C TRP A 204 -15.48 -18.26 -18.39
N GLY A 205 -16.55 -17.63 -18.85
CA GLY A 205 -17.87 -17.61 -18.22
C GLY A 205 -18.16 -16.29 -17.51
N ALA A 206 -18.99 -16.33 -16.46
CA ALA A 206 -19.38 -15.16 -15.69
C ALA A 206 -18.20 -14.52 -14.93
N ASN A 207 -18.16 -13.18 -14.94
CA ASN A 207 -17.17 -12.38 -14.22
C ASN A 207 -17.74 -11.17 -13.41
N PRO A 208 -19.02 -11.11 -12.98
CA PRO A 208 -19.57 -9.93 -12.30
C PRO A 208 -18.89 -9.65 -10.93
N HIS A 209 -18.20 -10.63 -10.36
CA HIS A 209 -17.48 -10.52 -9.10
C HIS A 209 -15.95 -10.58 -9.27
N GLY A 210 -15.45 -10.69 -10.50
CA GLY A 210 -14.03 -10.88 -10.81
C GLY A 210 -13.59 -12.35 -10.78
N GLU A 211 -14.53 -13.28 -10.91
CA GLU A 211 -14.30 -14.73 -10.84
C GLU A 211 -13.26 -15.24 -11.84
N LEU A 212 -13.09 -14.56 -12.98
CA LEU A 212 -12.12 -14.94 -14.01
C LEU A 212 -10.70 -14.45 -13.70
N GLY A 213 -10.50 -13.62 -12.67
CA GLY A 213 -9.18 -13.10 -12.30
C GLY A 213 -8.56 -12.11 -13.30
N ILE A 214 -9.37 -11.54 -14.21
CA ILE A 214 -8.95 -10.55 -15.22
C ILE A 214 -9.45 -9.13 -14.91
N GLY A 215 -9.82 -8.89 -13.65
CA GLY A 215 -10.49 -7.66 -13.20
C GLY A 215 -12.01 -7.68 -13.47
N ARG A 216 -12.72 -6.64 -13.04
CA ARG A 216 -14.20 -6.51 -13.16
C ARG A 216 -14.66 -5.65 -14.36
N GLY A 217 -13.75 -5.29 -15.27
CA GLY A 217 -14.09 -4.46 -16.45
C GLY A 217 -14.78 -5.23 -17.59
N VAL A 218 -14.92 -6.54 -17.44
CA VAL A 218 -15.53 -7.47 -18.40
C VAL A 218 -16.52 -8.30 -17.60
N GLU A 219 -17.80 -8.33 -17.98
CA GLU A 219 -18.86 -9.00 -17.21
C GLU A 219 -18.89 -10.53 -17.41
N ARG A 220 -18.37 -11.00 -18.55
CA ARG A 220 -18.34 -12.39 -18.97
C ARG A 220 -17.42 -12.55 -20.18
N VAL A 221 -16.94 -13.76 -20.41
CA VAL A 221 -16.07 -14.11 -21.54
C VAL A 221 -16.49 -15.47 -22.09
N GLY A 222 -16.52 -15.61 -23.41
CA GLY A 222 -16.82 -16.86 -24.11
C GLY A 222 -18.26 -16.97 -24.60
N ASP A 223 -19.03 -15.89 -24.47
CA ASP A 223 -20.36 -15.74 -25.04
C ASP A 223 -20.35 -15.12 -26.45
N ASP A 224 -19.22 -14.56 -26.89
CA ASP A 224 -19.03 -14.10 -28.27
C ASP A 224 -17.92 -14.85 -29.02
N PRO A 225 -18.03 -15.04 -30.36
CA PRO A 225 -17.03 -15.78 -31.15
C PRO A 225 -15.60 -15.21 -31.10
N GLY A 226 -15.46 -13.93 -30.77
CA GLY A 226 -14.18 -13.21 -30.72
C GLY A 226 -13.44 -13.31 -29.39
N GLU A 227 -13.94 -14.06 -28.41
CA GLU A 227 -13.45 -14.03 -27.03
C GLU A 227 -12.67 -15.28 -26.62
N MET A 228 -12.72 -16.34 -27.42
CA MET A 228 -12.05 -17.61 -27.16
C MET A 228 -10.72 -17.73 -27.93
N GLY A 229 -9.97 -18.80 -27.68
CA GLY A 229 -8.70 -19.04 -28.35
C GLY A 229 -7.62 -18.06 -27.90
N ASP A 230 -6.94 -17.44 -28.86
CA ASP A 230 -5.87 -16.46 -28.57
C ASP A 230 -6.40 -15.14 -27.99
N ALA A 231 -7.70 -14.85 -28.20
CA ALA A 231 -8.37 -13.71 -27.59
C ALA A 231 -8.73 -13.95 -26.11
N LEU A 232 -8.70 -15.20 -25.64
CA LEU A 232 -9.02 -15.55 -24.26
C LEU A 232 -7.93 -15.01 -23.33
N PRO A 233 -8.25 -14.03 -22.45
CA PRO A 233 -7.22 -13.35 -21.68
C PRO A 233 -6.50 -14.29 -20.70
N PRO A 234 -5.17 -14.18 -20.55
CA PRO A 234 -4.45 -14.90 -19.51
C PRO A 234 -4.88 -14.42 -18.13
N VAL A 235 -5.04 -15.37 -17.20
CA VAL A 235 -5.20 -15.04 -15.78
C VAL A 235 -3.81 -14.99 -15.15
N ASP A 236 -3.45 -13.82 -14.64
CA ASP A 236 -2.19 -13.65 -13.93
C ASP A 236 -2.36 -14.02 -12.45
N VAL A 237 -2.06 -15.29 -12.14
CA VAL A 237 -2.08 -15.84 -10.77
C VAL A 237 -0.77 -15.59 -10.00
N ALA A 238 0.25 -15.05 -10.66
CA ALA A 238 1.58 -14.86 -10.09
C ALA A 238 2.14 -13.55 -10.65
N GLY A 239 1.78 -12.42 -10.04
CA GLY A 239 2.02 -11.08 -10.56
C GLY A 239 3.24 -11.00 -11.48
N THR A 240 3.00 -10.89 -12.78
CA THR A 240 3.95 -10.76 -13.89
C THR A 240 5.14 -11.74 -14.00
N GLY A 241 5.42 -12.60 -13.02
CA GLY A 241 6.67 -13.35 -12.88
C GLY A 241 7.93 -12.47 -12.95
N ARG A 242 7.78 -11.17 -12.66
CA ARG A 242 8.75 -10.07 -12.76
C ARG A 242 8.51 -9.11 -11.60
N GLY A 243 9.56 -8.52 -11.05
CA GLY A 243 9.36 -7.53 -10.00
C GLY A 243 10.62 -7.05 -9.34
N VAL A 244 10.41 -6.27 -8.30
CA VAL A 244 11.45 -5.75 -7.42
C VAL A 244 11.38 -6.51 -6.12
N THR A 245 12.52 -7.01 -5.66
CA THR A 245 12.65 -7.63 -4.32
C THR A 245 13.81 -7.01 -3.60
N GLY A 246 13.77 -6.98 -2.27
CA GLY A 246 14.89 -6.46 -1.50
C GLY A 246 14.66 -6.55 -0.02
N VAL A 247 15.61 -6.02 0.73
CA VAL A 247 15.50 -5.86 2.18
C VAL A 247 15.49 -4.37 2.52
N VAL A 248 14.59 -3.98 3.41
CA VAL A 248 14.59 -2.67 4.05
C VAL A 248 15.37 -2.78 5.36
N THR A 249 16.43 -1.98 5.47
CA THR A 249 17.28 -1.94 6.66
C THR A 249 17.40 -0.53 7.21
N ASP A 250 17.64 -0.45 8.51
CA ASP A 250 17.95 0.80 9.19
C ASP A 250 19.39 1.22 8.91
N ALA A 251 19.61 2.40 8.34
CA ALA A 251 20.92 2.87 7.91
C ALA A 251 21.89 3.14 9.08
N ALA A 252 21.40 3.26 10.32
CA ALA A 252 22.24 3.49 11.50
C ALA A 252 22.67 2.17 12.17
N THR A 253 21.79 1.17 12.18
CA THR A 253 21.98 -0.08 12.91
C THR A 253 22.19 -1.30 12.02
N GLY A 254 21.88 -1.20 10.73
CA GLY A 254 21.83 -2.32 9.78
C GLY A 254 20.70 -3.31 10.07
N ALA A 255 19.81 -3.01 11.03
CA ALA A 255 18.74 -3.90 11.42
C ALA A 255 17.64 -3.93 10.36
N ALA A 256 17.08 -5.11 10.10
CA ALA A 256 15.93 -5.24 9.22
C ALA A 256 14.70 -4.54 9.81
N ILE A 257 13.98 -3.78 8.98
CA ILE A 257 12.79 -3.03 9.41
C ILE A 257 11.54 -3.82 9.00
N PRO A 258 10.80 -4.43 9.94
CA PRO A 258 9.55 -5.10 9.63
C PRO A 258 8.40 -4.12 9.45
N GLU A 259 7.36 -4.53 8.71
CA GLU A 259 6.14 -3.74 8.47
C GLU A 259 6.38 -2.35 7.83
N ALA A 260 7.55 -2.13 7.21
CA ALA A 260 7.78 -0.97 6.37
C ALA A 260 6.96 -1.09 5.07
N LEU A 261 6.27 -0.02 4.71
CA LEU A 261 5.61 0.12 3.42
C LEU A 261 6.66 0.40 2.36
N VAL A 262 6.63 -0.33 1.25
CA VAL A 262 7.50 -0.15 0.10
C VAL A 262 6.66 0.34 -1.07
N GLY A 263 7.08 1.42 -1.73
CA GLY A 263 6.47 1.95 -2.94
C GLY A 263 7.43 1.82 -4.12
N VAL A 264 6.91 1.38 -5.27
CA VAL A 264 7.65 1.30 -6.53
C VAL A 264 7.03 2.26 -7.54
N LEU A 265 7.83 3.22 -8.01
CA LEU A 265 7.43 4.23 -8.98
C LEU A 265 8.16 4.00 -10.30
N ALA A 266 7.51 4.22 -11.44
CA ALA A 266 8.16 4.21 -12.74
C ALA A 266 9.13 5.41 -12.82
N ALA A 267 10.39 5.18 -13.15
CA ALA A 267 11.40 6.24 -13.22
C ALA A 267 11.10 7.35 -14.27
N PRO A 268 10.47 7.07 -15.43
CA PRO A 268 10.22 8.10 -16.44
C PRO A 268 9.22 9.20 -16.03
N ASP A 269 8.23 8.85 -15.22
CA ASP A 269 7.08 9.71 -14.94
C ASP A 269 6.60 9.66 -13.48
N TYR A 270 7.32 8.94 -12.62
CA TYR A 270 7.01 8.73 -11.20
C TYR A 270 5.63 8.11 -10.95
N ALA A 271 5.02 7.46 -11.95
CA ALA A 271 3.74 6.79 -11.78
C ALA A 271 3.89 5.63 -10.79
N PRO A 272 3.07 5.55 -9.72
CA PRO A 272 2.97 4.38 -8.88
C PRO A 272 2.66 3.11 -9.68
N VAL A 273 3.53 2.11 -9.50
CA VAL A 273 3.49 0.81 -10.21
C VAL A 273 3.01 -0.29 -9.29
N GLY A 274 3.42 -0.23 -8.03
CA GLY A 274 3.02 -1.21 -7.02
C GLY A 274 3.52 -0.85 -5.64
N THR A 275 2.95 -1.51 -4.64
CA THR A 275 3.34 -1.35 -3.24
C THR A 275 3.51 -2.72 -2.58
N GLY A 276 4.36 -2.77 -1.57
CA GLY A 276 4.63 -3.97 -0.78
C GLY A 276 4.77 -3.61 0.69
N VAL A 277 4.75 -4.62 1.55
CA VAL A 277 5.06 -4.44 2.97
C VAL A 277 6.14 -5.44 3.33
N THR A 278 7.14 -5.01 4.09
CA THR A 278 8.23 -5.87 4.49
C THR A 278 7.80 -6.91 5.52
N ASP A 279 8.27 -8.14 5.38
CA ASP A 279 8.11 -9.19 6.36
C ASP A 279 8.91 -8.94 7.66
N ARG A 280 8.85 -9.87 8.62
CA ARG A 280 9.60 -9.78 9.89
C ARG A 280 11.12 -9.70 9.74
N ARG A 281 11.66 -9.99 8.55
CA ARG A 281 13.07 -9.93 8.19
C ARG A 281 13.38 -8.74 7.28
N GLY A 282 12.47 -7.77 7.18
CA GLY A 282 12.61 -6.58 6.34
C GLY A 282 12.48 -6.87 4.85
N ARG A 283 12.09 -8.08 4.44
CA ARG A 283 12.07 -8.46 3.02
C ARG A 283 10.77 -8.04 2.36
N PHE A 284 10.86 -7.51 1.16
CA PHE A 284 9.69 -7.18 0.35
C PHE A 284 9.81 -7.78 -1.06
N GLY A 285 8.65 -7.91 -1.69
CA GLY A 285 8.51 -8.18 -3.12
C GLY A 285 7.35 -7.36 -3.67
N VAL A 286 7.56 -6.71 -4.81
CA VAL A 286 6.55 -5.98 -5.55
C VAL A 286 6.65 -6.40 -7.00
N ASP A 287 5.58 -6.98 -7.53
CA ASP A 287 5.54 -7.41 -8.92
C ASP A 287 5.42 -6.20 -9.84
N THR A 288 6.26 -6.16 -10.88
CA THR A 288 6.31 -5.06 -11.85
C THR A 288 6.63 -5.58 -13.25
N PRO A 289 6.13 -4.91 -14.31
CA PRO A 289 6.61 -5.13 -15.67
C PRO A 289 8.13 -4.94 -15.84
N ALA A 290 8.65 -5.17 -17.05
CA ALA A 290 10.01 -4.77 -17.37
C ALA A 290 10.09 -3.25 -17.51
N GLY A 291 11.08 -2.62 -16.89
CA GLY A 291 11.20 -1.17 -16.87
C GLY A 291 12.24 -0.66 -15.88
N SER A 292 12.37 0.66 -15.81
CA SER A 292 13.19 1.35 -14.81
C SER A 292 12.28 1.92 -13.74
N TYR A 293 12.63 1.67 -12.48
CA TYR A 293 11.83 2.02 -11.32
C TYR A 293 12.66 2.69 -10.24
N LEU A 294 11.97 3.42 -9.36
CA LEU A 294 12.49 3.98 -8.13
C LEU A 294 11.76 3.32 -6.96
N VAL A 295 12.54 2.75 -6.04
CA VAL A 295 12.02 2.03 -4.88
C VAL A 295 12.22 2.88 -3.63
N TYR A 296 11.15 3.00 -2.84
CA TYR A 296 11.12 3.76 -1.60
C TYR A 296 10.56 2.90 -0.48
N ALA A 297 11.04 3.08 0.75
CA ALA A 297 10.48 2.43 1.92
C ALA A 297 10.16 3.44 3.04
N VAL A 298 9.08 3.17 3.78
CA VAL A 298 8.57 3.96 4.90
C VAL A 298 8.35 3.05 6.09
N ALA A 299 9.06 3.31 7.19
CA ALA A 299 8.90 2.55 8.43
C ALA A 299 7.71 3.06 9.26
N GLY A 300 6.84 2.15 9.70
CA GLY A 300 5.54 2.47 10.29
C GLY A 300 5.58 3.40 11.51
N GLY A 301 4.80 4.49 11.45
CA GLY A 301 4.37 5.26 12.62
C GLY A 301 4.78 6.73 12.69
N ARG A 302 5.54 7.25 11.73
CA ARG A 302 5.98 8.66 11.71
C ARG A 302 5.94 9.20 10.28
N SER A 303 5.49 10.44 10.11
CA SER A 303 5.29 11.09 8.81
C SER A 303 6.62 11.40 8.10
N GLY A 304 6.73 11.00 6.83
CA GLY A 304 7.80 11.41 5.90
C GLY A 304 8.61 10.25 5.26
N PHE A 305 8.96 10.40 3.98
CA PHE A 305 9.99 9.59 3.30
C PHE A 305 11.40 10.04 3.73
N HIS A 306 12.26 9.10 4.11
CA HIS A 306 13.63 9.39 4.54
C HIS A 306 14.63 8.46 3.85
N GLY A 307 15.13 8.89 2.68
CA GLY A 307 16.17 8.21 1.90
C GLY A 307 16.21 8.72 0.45
N GLU A 308 17.36 8.58 -0.22
CA GLU A 308 17.44 8.68 -1.68
C GLU A 308 16.69 7.49 -2.30
N PRO A 309 15.92 7.66 -3.39
CA PRO A 309 15.33 6.54 -4.10
C PRO A 309 16.39 5.51 -4.49
N THR A 310 16.05 4.23 -4.38
CA THR A 310 16.90 3.18 -4.94
C THR A 310 16.48 2.93 -6.39
N PRO A 311 17.31 3.31 -7.39
CA PRO A 311 17.01 3.04 -8.79
C PRO A 311 17.21 1.54 -9.08
N VAL A 312 16.23 0.94 -9.76
CA VAL A 312 16.26 -0.47 -10.16
C VAL A 312 15.80 -0.63 -11.60
N THR A 313 16.45 -1.51 -12.35
CA THR A 313 16.02 -1.88 -13.70
C THR A 313 15.60 -3.34 -13.71
N VAL A 314 14.34 -3.60 -14.04
CA VAL A 314 13.78 -4.95 -14.16
C VAL A 314 13.83 -5.37 -15.61
N THR A 315 14.74 -6.29 -15.94
CA THR A 315 14.83 -6.91 -17.27
C THR A 315 14.42 -8.39 -17.29
N ALA A 316 14.27 -9.01 -16.11
CA ALA A 316 13.93 -10.43 -15.92
C ALA A 316 13.23 -10.67 -14.56
N ALA A 317 13.07 -11.94 -14.16
CA ALA A 317 12.06 -12.40 -13.20
C ALA A 317 12.05 -11.72 -11.83
N TYR A 318 13.17 -11.22 -11.30
CA TYR A 318 13.19 -10.27 -10.18
C TYR A 318 14.51 -9.47 -10.18
N ALA A 319 14.45 -8.17 -9.92
CA ALA A 319 15.62 -7.32 -9.71
C ALA A 319 15.79 -6.98 -8.22
N PRO A 320 17.02 -7.09 -7.67
CA PRO A 320 17.28 -6.73 -6.27
C PRO A 320 17.31 -5.20 -6.10
N ALA A 321 16.68 -4.71 -5.04
CA ALA A 321 16.72 -3.32 -4.59
C ALA A 321 16.71 -3.27 -3.07
N ASP A 322 17.89 -3.35 -2.45
CA ASP A 322 18.01 -3.14 -1.02
C ASP A 322 17.84 -1.66 -0.70
N VAL A 323 16.98 -1.36 0.28
CA VAL A 323 16.63 0.01 0.66
C VAL A 323 17.13 0.28 2.06
N GLU A 324 17.96 1.29 2.21
CA GLU A 324 18.36 1.82 3.51
C GLU A 324 17.45 2.99 3.90
N THR A 325 16.82 2.92 5.07
CA THR A 325 16.01 4.01 5.63
C THR A 325 16.57 4.39 7.00
N ARG A 326 16.45 5.64 7.43
CA ARG A 326 16.84 6.03 8.80
C ARG A 326 15.62 6.02 9.71
N THR A 327 15.53 5.03 10.59
CA THR A 327 14.60 5.04 11.73
C THR A 327 15.30 5.56 12.98
N GLY A 328 14.53 6.10 13.91
CA GLY A 328 15.07 6.59 15.18
C GLY A 328 15.55 8.04 15.17
N ARG A 329 14.61 8.96 15.38
CA ARG A 329 14.92 10.31 15.84
C ARG A 329 14.88 10.32 17.37
N GLY A 330 15.87 10.93 18.01
CA GLY A 330 15.92 11.09 19.47
C GLY A 330 15.30 12.40 19.94
N VAL A 331 15.17 12.50 21.26
CA VAL A 331 14.64 13.68 21.97
C VAL A 331 15.72 14.17 22.93
N ILE A 332 15.88 15.48 23.04
CA ILE A 332 16.60 16.10 24.15
C ILE A 332 15.59 16.83 25.03
N GLU A 333 15.68 16.67 26.34
CA GLU A 333 14.89 17.46 27.30
C GLU A 333 15.78 18.01 28.42
N GLY A 334 15.33 19.06 29.11
CA GLY A 334 16.09 19.63 30.22
C GLY A 334 15.53 20.96 30.70
N ARG A 335 16.31 21.66 31.52
CA ARG A 335 15.96 22.98 32.09
C ARG A 335 17.02 24.01 31.74
N VAL A 336 16.59 25.25 31.56
CA VAL A 336 17.49 26.40 31.51
C VAL A 336 17.49 27.07 32.87
N VAL A 337 18.62 27.10 33.56
CA VAL A 337 18.73 27.56 34.94
C VAL A 337 19.72 28.72 35.11
N ASP A 338 19.44 29.63 36.04
CA ASP A 338 20.37 30.70 36.40
C ASP A 338 21.51 30.17 37.29
N GLY A 339 22.76 30.47 36.91
CA GLY A 339 23.96 30.12 37.66
C GLY A 339 24.09 30.72 39.06
N THR A 340 23.25 31.69 39.46
CA THR A 340 23.29 32.26 40.83
C THR A 340 22.43 31.52 41.86
N GLY A 341 21.52 30.62 41.42
CA GLY A 341 20.60 29.95 42.34
C GLY A 341 19.89 28.70 41.82
N GLY A 342 20.17 28.26 40.60
CA GLY A 342 19.57 27.05 40.01
C GLY A 342 18.08 27.17 39.68
N ALA A 343 17.50 28.36 39.82
CA ALA A 343 16.09 28.61 39.49
C ALA A 343 15.90 28.53 37.95
N PRO A 344 14.82 27.90 37.46
CA PRO A 344 14.49 27.91 36.05
C PRO A 344 14.27 29.33 35.54
N ILE A 345 14.84 29.65 34.37
CA ILE A 345 14.60 30.91 33.69
C ILE A 345 13.33 30.75 32.85
N ALA A 346 12.22 31.31 33.34
CA ALA A 346 10.93 31.20 32.68
C ALA A 346 10.96 31.80 31.26
N GLY A 347 10.52 31.03 30.27
CA GLY A 347 10.51 31.45 28.86
C GLY A 347 11.84 31.34 28.13
N ALA A 348 12.91 30.89 28.79
CA ALA A 348 14.17 30.55 28.11
C ALA A 348 13.96 29.43 27.08
N TRP A 349 14.66 29.53 25.97
CA TRP A 349 14.54 28.58 24.85
C TRP A 349 15.87 27.97 24.47
N VAL A 350 15.82 26.78 23.86
CA VAL A 350 17.00 25.99 23.48
C VAL A 350 16.94 25.63 22.00
N LEU A 351 18.01 25.93 21.28
CA LEU A 351 18.23 25.51 19.90
C LEU A 351 19.19 24.31 19.88
N ALA A 352 18.82 23.23 19.21
CA ALA A 352 19.73 22.14 18.90
C ALA A 352 20.29 22.32 17.48
N THR A 353 21.60 22.19 17.32
CA THR A 353 22.27 22.20 16.02
C THR A 353 23.05 20.91 15.83
N ASP A 354 23.12 20.42 14.61
CA ASP A 354 23.98 19.30 14.25
C ASP A 354 25.43 19.66 14.57
N ALA A 355 26.15 18.82 15.33
CA ALA A 355 27.51 19.14 15.75
C ALA A 355 28.53 19.15 14.60
N ALA A 356 28.24 18.47 13.48
CA ALA A 356 29.14 18.39 12.34
C ALA A 356 28.86 19.48 11.29
N THR A 357 27.58 19.76 11.01
CA THR A 357 27.19 20.71 9.94
C THR A 357 26.80 22.08 10.46
N GLY A 358 26.43 22.20 11.75
CA GLY A 358 25.87 23.43 12.31
C GLY A 358 24.42 23.69 11.93
N ASP A 359 23.79 22.77 11.18
CA ASP A 359 22.41 22.92 10.74
C ASP A 359 21.45 22.88 11.95
N PRO A 360 20.50 23.82 12.07
CA PRO A 360 19.52 23.80 13.14
C PRO A 360 18.59 22.60 12.98
N ALA A 361 18.43 21.83 14.04
CA ALA A 361 17.46 20.75 14.12
C ALA A 361 16.10 21.30 14.58
N ARG A 362 15.02 20.76 13.98
CA ARG A 362 13.64 21.23 14.18
C ARG A 362 13.14 20.82 15.57
N GLY A 363 12.60 21.76 16.36
CA GLY A 363 11.90 21.45 17.61
C GLY A 363 11.37 22.70 18.32
N THR A 364 10.23 22.57 19.01
CA THR A 364 9.54 23.63 19.75
C THR A 364 9.65 23.43 21.26
N VAL A 365 9.84 24.53 22.01
CA VAL A 365 9.89 24.53 23.48
C VAL A 365 8.48 24.69 24.06
N GLN A 366 8.02 23.72 24.86
CA GLN A 366 6.90 23.93 25.80
C GLN A 366 7.04 23.08 27.06
N VAL A 367 7.37 23.71 28.20
CA VAL A 367 6.60 23.66 29.46
C VAL A 367 7.10 24.75 30.41
N SER A 368 6.27 25.15 31.37
CA SER A 368 6.50 26.25 32.33
C SER A 368 7.78 26.17 33.18
N ASP A 369 8.52 25.05 33.13
CA ASP A 369 9.71 24.76 33.93
C ASP A 369 10.82 23.99 33.17
N GLY A 370 10.75 23.84 31.84
CA GLY A 370 11.74 23.08 31.03
C GLY A 370 11.61 23.23 29.52
N PHE A 371 12.48 22.53 28.77
CA PHE A 371 12.49 22.48 27.30
C PHE A 371 12.53 21.03 26.78
N GLN A 372 12.02 20.83 25.56
CA GLN A 372 12.09 19.57 24.82
C GLN A 372 12.39 19.86 23.35
N VAL A 373 13.33 19.13 22.74
CA VAL A 373 13.66 19.20 21.31
C VAL A 373 13.50 17.80 20.73
N THR A 374 12.55 17.64 19.82
CA THR A 374 12.18 16.34 19.25
C THR A 374 12.68 16.21 17.82
N GLY A 375 12.67 14.99 17.26
CA GLY A 375 12.99 14.81 15.86
C GLY A 375 14.48 14.96 15.53
N LEU A 376 15.38 14.78 16.50
CA LEU A 376 16.82 14.91 16.30
C LEU A 376 17.39 13.64 15.68
N VAL A 377 18.35 13.77 14.75
CA VAL A 377 19.03 12.59 14.20
C VAL A 377 19.89 11.94 15.29
N ALA A 378 20.04 10.61 15.30
CA ALA A 378 20.84 9.93 16.30
C ALA A 378 22.36 10.18 16.12
N ARG A 379 22.85 11.30 16.64
CA ARG A 379 24.25 11.76 16.58
C ARG A 379 24.47 12.95 17.53
N PRO A 380 25.71 13.43 17.70
CA PRO A 380 25.98 14.54 18.62
C PRO A 380 25.35 15.86 18.14
N HIS A 381 24.70 16.58 19.05
CA HIS A 381 24.09 17.91 18.81
C HIS A 381 24.61 18.95 19.79
N HIS A 382 24.74 20.21 19.37
CA HIS A 382 25.04 21.32 20.26
C HIS A 382 23.75 22.04 20.69
N LEU A 383 23.57 22.22 21.99
CA LEU A 383 22.46 23.00 22.56
C LEU A 383 22.89 24.43 22.85
N ILE A 384 22.06 25.39 22.46
CA ILE A 384 22.25 26.82 22.70
C ILE A 384 21.04 27.33 23.47
N ALA A 385 21.23 27.72 24.74
CA ALA A 385 20.16 28.30 25.54
C ALA A 385 20.17 29.82 25.48
N ILE A 386 18.97 30.40 25.37
CA ILE A 386 18.76 31.83 25.16
C ILE A 386 17.65 32.31 26.09
N ASP A 387 17.97 33.35 26.86
CA ASP A 387 17.01 34.05 27.70
C ASP A 387 16.27 35.13 26.87
N PRO A 388 14.93 35.04 26.74
CA PRO A 388 14.13 35.98 25.92
C PRO A 388 14.16 37.41 26.46
N THR A 389 14.47 37.61 27.75
CA THR A 389 14.58 38.95 28.34
C THR A 389 15.92 39.61 28.03
N GLY A 390 16.90 38.84 27.54
CA GLY A 390 18.26 39.28 27.29
C GLY A 390 19.04 39.65 28.56
N ALA A 391 18.56 39.24 29.75
CA ALA A 391 19.22 39.50 31.02
C ALA A 391 20.44 38.60 31.25
N HIS A 392 20.46 37.41 30.63
CA HIS A 392 21.56 36.47 30.67
C HIS A 392 22.23 36.37 29.29
N PRO A 393 23.58 36.38 29.21
CA PRO A 393 24.27 36.08 27.97
C PRO A 393 23.97 34.62 27.57
N PRO A 394 23.73 34.35 26.29
CA PRO A 394 23.43 33.02 25.79
C PRO A 394 24.62 32.08 25.99
N ARG A 395 24.35 30.79 26.17
CA ARG A 395 25.40 29.80 26.44
C ARG A 395 25.14 28.50 25.70
N ALA A 396 26.19 27.98 25.07
CA ALA A 396 26.21 26.63 24.56
C ALA A 396 26.53 25.63 25.69
N HIS A 397 26.04 24.40 25.57
CA HIS A 397 26.29 23.29 26.51
C HIS A 397 27.80 23.15 26.90
N PRO A 398 28.15 22.79 28.16
CA PRO A 398 28.87 23.69 29.07
C PRO A 398 30.42 23.65 29.04
N SER A 399 31.11 23.67 27.89
CA SER A 399 32.61 23.74 27.94
C SER A 399 33.39 24.55 26.88
N ALA A 400 32.83 25.52 26.15
CA ALA A 400 33.63 26.61 25.56
C ALA A 400 32.77 27.82 25.14
N PRO A 401 33.38 28.99 24.88
CA PRO A 401 32.68 30.26 24.61
C PRO A 401 32.16 30.42 23.17
N THR A 402 32.32 29.41 22.31
CA THR A 402 31.84 29.37 20.92
C THR A 402 31.37 27.95 20.56
N PRO A 403 30.54 27.75 19.52
CA PRO A 403 30.06 26.42 19.12
C PRO A 403 31.17 25.37 19.00
N ALA A 404 32.35 25.79 18.52
CA ALA A 404 33.55 24.96 18.32
C ALA A 404 34.17 24.33 19.59
N GLY A 405 33.71 24.64 20.80
CA GLY A 405 34.16 23.91 22.01
C GLY A 405 33.05 23.59 23.01
N SER A 406 31.78 23.70 22.59
CA SER A 406 30.68 23.15 23.38
C SER A 406 30.74 21.63 23.42
N VAL A 407 30.39 21.02 24.55
CA VAL A 407 30.30 19.55 24.64
C VAL A 407 29.01 19.14 23.96
N PRO A 408 29.04 18.35 22.88
CA PRO A 408 27.82 17.94 22.22
C PRO A 408 27.05 16.96 23.10
N VAL A 409 25.73 16.98 22.97
CA VAL A 409 24.80 16.04 23.58
C VAL A 409 24.59 14.90 22.57
N ASP A 410 24.96 13.69 22.97
CA ASP A 410 24.79 12.50 22.13
C ASP A 410 23.32 12.09 22.11
N VAL A 411 22.66 12.34 20.97
CA VAL A 411 21.28 11.91 20.76
C VAL A 411 21.29 10.46 20.31
N MET A 412 20.55 9.63 21.02
CA MET A 412 20.31 8.24 20.63
C MET A 412 18.94 8.11 19.97
N ALA A 413 18.86 7.23 18.96
CA ALA A 413 17.61 6.87 18.30
C ALA A 413 16.57 6.40 19.33
N ASP A 414 15.35 6.93 19.25
CA ASP A 414 14.20 6.55 20.08
C ASP A 414 14.44 6.65 21.60
N ALA A 415 15.40 7.48 22.00
CA ALA A 415 15.70 7.76 23.40
C ALA A 415 15.45 9.23 23.72
N VAL A 416 15.19 9.49 25.00
CA VAL A 416 15.17 10.83 25.58
C VAL A 416 16.50 11.04 26.29
N THR A 417 17.17 12.13 25.95
CA THR A 417 18.46 12.53 26.54
C THR A 417 18.24 13.77 27.39
N GLU A 418 18.44 13.65 28.71
CA GLU A 418 18.37 14.80 29.61
C GLU A 418 19.64 15.65 29.53
N ALA A 419 19.50 16.96 29.31
CA ALA A 419 20.60 17.91 29.22
C ALA A 419 20.19 19.32 29.70
N ASP A 420 20.50 19.65 30.95
CA ASP A 420 20.27 20.99 31.50
C ASP A 420 21.31 22.01 30.98
N VAL A 421 20.88 23.26 30.79
CA VAL A 421 21.75 24.37 30.39
C VAL A 421 21.76 25.47 31.45
N THR A 422 22.92 25.73 32.05
CA THR A 422 23.09 26.81 33.04
C THR A 422 23.59 28.08 32.37
N LEU A 423 22.80 29.17 32.42
CA LEU A 423 23.20 30.49 31.94
C LEU A 423 24.03 31.25 32.99
N PRO A 424 24.98 32.12 32.59
CA PRO A 424 25.80 32.90 33.51
C PRO A 424 24.97 33.97 34.25
N PRO A 425 25.38 34.44 35.44
CA PRO A 425 24.71 35.49 36.21
C PRO A 425 24.44 36.75 35.39
N THR A 426 23.32 37.43 35.66
CA THR A 426 22.98 38.73 35.06
C THR A 426 24.17 39.69 35.16
N THR A 427 24.74 40.06 34.02
CA THR A 427 25.72 41.16 33.96
C THR A 427 24.99 42.30 33.25
N PRO A 428 24.45 43.31 33.97
CA PRO A 428 23.75 44.42 33.34
C PRO A 428 24.77 45.30 32.61
N ALA A 429 25.12 44.92 31.38
CA ALA A 429 25.83 45.80 30.48
C ALA A 429 24.81 46.77 29.88
N ALA A 430 24.76 47.99 30.44
CA ALA A 430 24.07 49.12 29.84
C ALA A 430 24.60 49.32 28.42
N THR A 431 23.89 48.78 27.44
CA THR A 431 24.21 48.87 26.02
C THR A 431 23.34 49.99 25.46
N THR A 432 23.97 51.08 25.01
CA THR A 432 23.29 52.27 24.48
C THR A 432 22.98 52.18 22.98
N ALA A 433 23.39 51.08 22.32
CA ALA A 433 23.18 50.83 20.91
C ALA A 433 22.24 49.64 20.68
N ALA A 434 21.45 49.70 19.60
CA ALA A 434 20.48 48.67 19.26
C ALA A 434 20.40 48.46 17.75
N LEU A 435 20.21 47.20 17.38
CA LEU A 435 19.67 46.79 16.09
C LEU A 435 18.14 46.81 16.22
N SER A 436 17.46 47.30 15.20
CA SER A 436 16.00 47.34 15.20
C SER A 436 15.50 47.17 13.78
N GLY A 437 14.34 46.57 13.63
CA GLY A 437 13.81 46.32 12.31
C GLY A 437 12.40 45.80 12.30
N ARG A 438 12.03 45.25 11.15
CA ARG A 438 10.78 44.55 10.94
C ARG A 438 11.05 43.26 10.17
N VAL A 439 10.36 42.19 10.54
CA VAL A 439 10.29 40.96 9.77
C VAL A 439 8.96 40.94 9.04
N ASP A 440 9.03 40.94 7.72
CA ASP A 440 7.87 40.92 6.86
C ASP A 440 7.79 39.60 6.10
N LEU A 441 6.58 39.09 5.90
CA LEU A 441 6.33 38.10 4.86
C LEU A 441 6.24 38.80 3.50
N ASP A 442 6.50 38.07 2.42
CA ASP A 442 6.24 38.55 1.06
C ASP A 442 4.79 39.05 0.93
N GLY A 443 4.65 40.35 0.65
CA GLY A 443 3.37 41.08 0.71
C GLY A 443 3.30 42.16 1.81
N GLY A 444 4.32 42.30 2.66
CA GLY A 444 4.49 43.41 3.59
C GLY A 444 3.72 43.28 4.92
N SER A 445 3.10 42.12 5.17
CA SER A 445 2.52 41.80 6.48
C SER A 445 3.65 41.43 7.46
N GLY A 446 3.61 42.01 8.66
CA GLY A 446 4.62 41.74 9.66
C GLY A 446 4.43 40.35 10.24
N ARG A 447 5.51 39.58 10.37
CA ARG A 447 5.49 38.24 10.97
C ARG A 447 5.87 38.34 12.44
N SER A 448 4.93 37.99 13.31
CA SER A 448 5.16 37.91 14.75
C SER A 448 5.85 36.60 15.13
N GLY A 449 6.59 36.62 16.24
CA GLY A 449 7.20 35.41 16.79
C GLY A 449 8.50 34.98 16.09
N VAL A 450 8.96 35.69 15.05
CA VAL A 450 10.23 35.38 14.39
C VAL A 450 11.39 35.70 15.31
N TRP A 451 12.32 34.78 15.43
CA TRP A 451 13.52 34.96 16.21
C TRP A 451 14.53 35.77 15.42
N VAL A 452 15.09 36.81 16.04
CA VAL A 452 16.11 37.66 15.43
C VAL A 452 17.40 37.54 16.24
N LEU A 453 18.45 37.05 15.60
CA LEU A 453 19.70 36.63 16.22
C LEU A 453 20.86 37.48 15.70
N ALA A 454 21.62 38.14 16.55
CA ALA A 454 22.83 38.86 16.15
C ALA A 454 24.10 38.09 16.50
N PHE A 455 24.98 37.97 15.51
CA PHE A 455 26.30 37.36 15.58
C PHE A 455 27.36 38.42 15.30
N ARG A 456 28.48 38.42 16.02
CA ARG A 456 29.59 39.33 15.76
C ARG A 456 30.23 38.97 14.42
N ALA A 457 30.45 39.95 13.56
CA ALA A 457 30.87 39.70 12.19
C ALA A 457 32.26 39.04 12.07
N ALA A 458 33.17 39.34 13.00
CA ALA A 458 34.57 38.89 12.94
C ALA A 458 34.76 37.38 13.15
N ASP A 459 33.93 36.75 13.97
CA ASP A 459 34.09 35.37 14.44
C ASP A 459 32.78 34.57 14.46
N LEU A 460 31.68 35.17 13.97
CA LEU A 460 30.32 34.64 14.07
C LEU A 460 29.92 34.24 15.49
N ALA A 461 30.55 34.84 16.51
CA ALA A 461 30.16 34.60 17.89
C ALA A 461 28.76 35.18 18.10
N PHE A 462 27.80 34.34 18.53
CA PHE A 462 26.47 34.80 18.89
C PHE A 462 26.54 35.82 20.04
N VAL A 463 25.83 36.93 19.90
CA VAL A 463 25.91 38.08 20.82
C VAL A 463 24.62 38.21 21.62
N ARG A 464 23.47 38.31 20.94
CA ARG A 464 22.15 38.44 21.57
C ARG A 464 21.04 38.07 20.57
N GLY A 465 19.86 37.68 21.08
CA GLY A 465 18.65 37.51 20.27
C GLY A 465 17.45 38.27 20.85
N THR A 466 16.42 38.46 20.03
CA THR A 466 15.10 39.03 20.38
C THR A 466 14.03 38.33 19.54
N VAL A 467 12.76 38.65 19.78
CA VAL A 467 11.62 38.11 19.03
C VAL A 467 10.86 39.27 18.38
N SER A 468 10.35 39.07 17.18
CA SER A 468 9.46 40.04 16.55
C SER A 468 8.10 40.13 17.24
N GLU A 469 7.66 41.36 17.48
CA GLU A 469 6.37 41.72 18.01
C GLU A 469 5.24 41.40 17.00
N ASN A 470 3.99 41.59 17.43
CA ASN A 470 2.79 41.27 16.65
C ASN A 470 2.72 41.93 15.26
N ASP A 471 3.39 43.08 15.08
CA ASP A 471 3.44 43.81 13.81
C ASP A 471 4.73 43.55 13.01
N GLY A 472 5.51 42.53 13.41
CA GLY A 472 6.79 42.14 12.83
C GLY A 472 7.99 42.93 13.34
N ARG A 473 7.79 43.98 14.16
CA ARG A 473 8.90 44.82 14.63
C ARG A 473 9.74 44.10 15.67
N TRP A 474 11.03 44.38 15.68
CA TRP A 474 11.94 43.82 16.67
C TRP A 474 12.98 44.86 17.09
N LEU A 475 13.44 44.72 18.33
CA LEU A 475 14.48 45.56 18.92
C LEU A 475 15.46 44.68 19.69
N LEU A 476 16.74 44.85 19.37
CA LEU A 476 17.84 44.07 19.93
C LEU A 476 18.98 44.98 20.38
N TRP A 477 19.14 45.14 21.69
CA TRP A 477 20.24 45.92 22.26
C TRP A 477 21.57 45.16 22.12
N VAL A 478 22.59 45.77 21.53
CA VAL A 478 23.92 45.17 21.35
C VAL A 478 25.02 46.20 21.64
N PRO A 479 26.22 45.79 22.08
CA PRO A 479 27.36 46.71 22.14
C PRO A 479 27.67 47.33 20.77
N PRO A 480 28.31 48.50 20.68
CA PRO A 480 28.82 49.00 19.39
C PRO A 480 29.79 47.98 18.74
N GLY A 481 29.65 47.75 17.44
CA GLY A 481 30.41 46.72 16.73
C GLY A 481 29.78 46.35 15.38
N GLU A 482 30.37 45.38 14.68
CA GLU A 482 29.82 44.83 13.44
C GLU A 482 29.11 43.50 13.69
N TYR A 483 27.89 43.38 13.16
CA TYR A 483 27.05 42.23 13.39
C TYR A 483 26.42 41.68 12.11
N LYS A 484 26.27 40.36 12.07
CA LYS A 484 25.43 39.65 11.10
C LYS A 484 24.16 39.21 11.81
N VAL A 485 23.02 39.42 11.18
CA VAL A 485 21.72 39.13 11.80
C VAL A 485 21.05 37.98 11.06
N ALA A 486 20.53 37.00 11.79
CA ALA A 486 19.75 35.90 11.24
C ALA A 486 18.31 35.94 11.77
N PHE A 487 17.39 35.47 10.95
CA PHE A 487 15.96 35.41 11.20
C PHE A 487 15.53 33.95 11.15
N VAL A 488 14.91 33.46 12.21
CA VAL A 488 14.52 32.05 12.35
C VAL A 488 13.04 31.98 12.69
N ASP A 489 12.28 31.27 11.87
CA ASP A 489 10.86 31.01 12.15
C ASP A 489 10.74 29.85 13.16
N PRO A 490 10.16 30.09 14.35
CA PRO A 490 10.03 29.07 15.41
C PRO A 490 9.23 27.84 14.98
N ASP A 491 8.28 28.02 14.06
CA ASP A 491 7.37 26.97 13.61
C ASP A 491 8.01 26.10 12.52
N GLY A 492 9.21 26.47 12.05
CA GLY A 492 9.94 25.78 10.99
C GLY A 492 9.27 25.83 9.62
N THR A 493 8.31 26.74 9.44
CA THR A 493 7.55 26.91 8.19
C THR A 493 8.29 27.79 7.17
N LEU A 494 9.27 28.56 7.63
CA LEU A 494 10.16 29.39 6.82
C LEU A 494 11.63 28.99 7.05
N PRO A 495 12.49 29.02 6.01
CA PRO A 495 13.91 28.78 6.18
C PRO A 495 14.54 29.85 7.09
N MET A 496 15.66 29.50 7.73
CA MET A 496 16.49 30.52 8.36
C MET A 496 17.10 31.41 7.27
N GLU A 497 16.98 32.71 7.47
CA GLU A 497 17.51 33.70 6.55
C GLU A 497 18.49 34.63 7.25
N TRP A 498 19.53 35.03 6.52
CA TRP A 498 20.43 36.07 6.97
C TRP A 498 19.98 37.43 6.44
N TYR A 499 20.26 38.48 7.20
CA TYR A 499 19.99 39.87 6.80
C TYR A 499 20.55 40.18 5.41
N GLY A 500 19.72 40.80 4.56
CA GLY A 500 20.04 41.06 3.16
C GLY A 500 19.61 39.95 2.19
N ASP A 501 18.61 39.15 2.57
CA ASP A 501 18.02 38.09 1.72
C ASP A 501 19.08 37.08 1.24
N GLN A 502 19.94 36.67 2.17
CA GLN A 502 20.92 35.61 1.92
C GLN A 502 20.37 34.32 2.51
N GLY A 503 20.11 33.33 1.65
CA GLY A 503 19.63 32.02 2.05
C GLY A 503 20.61 31.26 2.97
N PRO A 504 20.27 30.04 3.42
CA PRO A 504 20.98 29.32 4.49
C PRO A 504 22.47 28.97 4.19
N GLY A 505 22.91 29.07 2.94
CA GLY A 505 24.32 28.89 2.53
C GLY A 505 25.12 30.19 2.35
N GLY A 506 24.50 31.37 2.50
CA GLY A 506 25.15 32.67 2.44
C GLY A 506 25.40 33.21 3.85
N VAL A 507 26.47 33.99 4.04
CA VAL A 507 26.72 34.70 5.30
C VAL A 507 26.49 36.19 5.04
N ALA A 508 25.52 36.83 5.69
CA ALA A 508 25.18 38.25 5.52
C ALA A 508 26.41 39.18 5.49
N ASP A 509 26.27 40.32 4.80
CA ASP A 509 27.18 41.44 4.96
C ASP A 509 27.13 41.97 6.41
N ALA A 510 28.28 42.41 6.91
CA ALA A 510 28.40 42.91 8.27
C ALA A 510 27.70 44.27 8.41
N THR A 511 26.74 44.39 9.33
CA THR A 511 26.06 45.65 9.63
C THR A 511 26.79 46.35 10.78
N PRO A 512 27.44 47.50 10.56
CA PRO A 512 28.07 48.26 11.63
C PRO A 512 26.99 48.88 12.54
N VAL A 513 27.24 48.92 13.84
CA VAL A 513 26.39 49.54 14.86
C VAL A 513 27.22 50.55 15.64
N THR A 514 27.01 51.85 15.38
CA THR A 514 27.87 52.94 15.91
C THR A 514 27.16 53.92 16.85
N ALA A 515 25.83 54.13 16.74
CA ALA A 515 24.98 54.95 17.64
C ALA A 515 23.48 54.75 17.26
N PRO A 516 22.48 55.31 17.99
CA PRO A 516 21.22 54.61 18.21
C PRO A 516 20.32 54.58 16.97
N ARG A 517 20.05 53.34 16.52
CA ARG A 517 19.16 52.92 15.43
C ARG A 517 19.81 52.84 14.05
N ASN A 518 20.28 51.65 13.72
CA ASN A 518 20.35 51.19 12.34
C ASN A 518 19.10 50.35 12.06
N GLY A 519 18.30 50.79 11.08
CA GLY A 519 17.10 50.09 10.63
C GLY A 519 17.48 48.90 9.76
N VAL A 520 17.14 47.70 10.21
CA VAL A 520 17.48 46.42 9.59
C VAL A 520 16.15 45.74 9.22
N VAL A 521 15.64 45.96 8.01
CA VAL A 521 14.41 45.28 7.55
C VAL A 521 14.79 43.95 6.89
N ALA A 522 14.10 42.88 7.25
CA ALA A 522 14.21 41.57 6.58
C ALA A 522 12.84 41.20 5.99
N ALA A 523 12.84 40.80 4.72
CA ALA A 523 11.72 40.15 4.08
C ALA A 523 12.00 38.66 4.12
N LEU A 524 11.21 37.89 4.87
CA LEU A 524 11.23 36.44 4.83
C LEU A 524 10.41 35.97 3.65
N THR A 525 11.02 35.23 2.73
CA THR A 525 10.32 34.61 1.61
C THR A 525 9.96 33.18 1.98
N PRO A 526 8.67 32.83 2.12
CA PRO A 526 8.29 31.44 2.31
C PRO A 526 8.72 30.61 1.10
N THR A 527 9.67 29.70 1.28
CA THR A 527 10.11 28.80 0.18
C THR A 527 9.28 27.52 0.10
N THR A 528 8.34 27.32 1.03
CA THR A 528 7.52 26.12 1.17
C THR A 528 6.05 26.45 1.47
N GLY A 529 5.15 25.51 1.22
CA GLY A 529 3.74 25.55 1.60
C GLY A 529 3.22 24.21 2.13
N THR A 530 1.91 24.15 2.38
CA THR A 530 1.25 23.01 3.03
C THR A 530 0.09 22.51 2.18
N ILE A 531 -0.07 21.19 2.07
CA ILE A 531 -1.30 20.56 1.56
C ILE A 531 -2.04 19.96 2.75
N ARG A 532 -3.33 20.25 2.88
CA ARG A 532 -4.18 19.66 3.91
C ARG A 532 -5.51 19.22 3.32
N ALA A 533 -6.06 18.10 3.74
CA ALA A 533 -7.42 17.77 3.36
C ALA A 533 -8.09 16.71 4.22
N ILE A 534 -9.35 16.40 3.87
CA ILE A 534 -10.12 15.26 4.38
C ILE A 534 -10.21 14.20 3.29
N VAL A 535 -10.01 12.93 3.66
CA VAL A 535 -10.30 11.79 2.78
C VAL A 535 -11.63 11.18 3.18
N THR A 536 -12.57 11.11 2.24
CA THR A 536 -13.80 10.36 2.41
C THR A 536 -13.87 9.21 1.41
N ARG A 537 -14.73 8.21 1.68
CA ARG A 537 -15.22 7.25 0.70
C ARG A 537 -16.74 7.27 0.72
N ASN A 538 -17.37 7.52 -0.41
CA ASN A 538 -18.82 7.75 -0.52
C ASN A 538 -19.34 8.78 0.51
N GLY A 539 -18.59 9.85 0.73
CA GLY A 539 -18.90 10.89 1.70
C GLY A 539 -18.71 10.50 3.17
N ILE A 540 -18.13 9.32 3.46
CA ILE A 540 -17.80 8.88 4.82
C ILE A 540 -16.29 9.07 5.06
N PRO A 541 -15.88 9.84 6.09
CA PRO A 541 -14.64 9.65 6.85
C PRO A 541 -13.87 8.34 6.64
N TRP A 542 -12.72 8.40 5.97
CA TRP A 542 -11.90 7.20 5.72
C TRP A 542 -10.57 7.23 6.48
N SER A 543 -10.31 6.17 7.26
CA SER A 543 -9.06 5.98 7.99
C SER A 543 -8.21 4.86 7.36
N HIS A 544 -6.90 4.82 7.64
CA HIS A 544 -5.95 3.83 7.10
C HIS A 544 -5.53 4.00 5.63
N VAL A 545 -5.60 5.22 5.09
CA VAL A 545 -5.03 5.57 3.78
C VAL A 545 -3.71 6.34 3.96
N TRP A 546 -2.73 6.02 3.11
CA TRP A 546 -1.50 6.78 3.00
C TRP A 546 -1.61 7.81 1.88
N VAL A 547 -1.18 9.04 2.13
CA VAL A 547 -1.19 10.10 1.14
C VAL A 547 0.23 10.51 0.80
N ALA A 548 0.57 10.58 -0.48
CA ALA A 548 1.87 11.00 -0.99
C ALA A 548 1.74 12.20 -1.94
N ALA A 549 2.52 13.25 -1.71
CA ALA A 549 2.66 14.39 -2.62
C ALA A 549 3.88 14.20 -3.52
N ILE A 550 3.65 14.05 -4.83
CA ILE A 550 4.66 13.69 -5.83
C ILE A 550 4.91 14.88 -6.75
N GLY A 551 6.12 15.42 -6.72
CA GLY A 551 6.58 16.54 -7.54
C GLY A 551 7.54 16.10 -8.66
N PRO A 552 8.11 17.05 -9.43
CA PRO A 552 8.98 16.78 -10.57
C PRO A 552 10.32 16.09 -10.22
N HIS A 553 10.66 16.00 -8.94
CA HIS A 553 11.86 15.34 -8.43
C HIS A 553 11.56 14.10 -7.58
N GLY A 554 10.32 13.58 -7.64
CA GLY A 554 9.86 12.44 -6.85
C GLY A 554 8.95 12.83 -5.69
N VAL A 555 8.84 11.96 -4.69
CA VAL A 555 7.92 12.16 -3.57
C VAL A 555 8.48 13.20 -2.59
N ALA A 556 7.76 14.31 -2.43
CA ALA A 556 8.18 15.47 -1.65
C ALA A 556 7.62 15.49 -0.21
N GLY A 557 6.61 14.69 0.08
CA GLY A 557 6.05 14.56 1.42
C GLY A 557 4.93 13.51 1.51
N THR A 558 4.64 13.05 2.72
CA THR A 558 3.58 12.06 3.01
C THR A 558 2.92 12.29 4.34
N ASP A 559 1.71 11.78 4.47
CA ASP A 559 1.05 11.60 5.75
C ASP A 559 0.28 10.27 5.81
N ALA A 560 0.04 9.77 7.02
CA ALA A 560 -0.63 8.50 7.28
C ALA A 560 -1.84 8.73 8.19
N LEU A 561 -3.04 8.46 7.68
CA LEU A 561 -4.29 8.66 8.42
C LEU A 561 -4.42 7.63 9.56
N ARG A 562 -4.03 8.02 10.78
CA ARG A 562 -4.21 7.25 12.03
C ARG A 562 -5.31 7.88 12.90
N GLY A 563 -6.55 7.80 12.42
CA GLY A 563 -7.72 8.39 13.07
C GLY A 563 -7.88 9.88 12.79
N VAL A 564 -9.14 10.34 12.84
CA VAL A 564 -9.67 11.59 12.26
C VAL A 564 -9.29 11.75 10.78
N ASP A 565 -10.25 12.12 9.95
CA ASP A 565 -10.23 11.87 8.51
C ASP A 565 -9.37 12.85 7.72
N ASP A 566 -8.48 13.60 8.41
CA ASP A 566 -7.67 14.66 7.84
C ASP A 566 -6.17 14.32 7.77
N TYR A 567 -5.56 14.64 6.63
CA TYR A 567 -4.10 14.55 6.43
C TYR A 567 -3.51 15.95 6.24
N THR A 568 -2.27 16.13 6.70
CA THR A 568 -1.51 17.37 6.54
C THR A 568 -0.07 17.06 6.10
N ILE A 569 0.29 17.50 4.89
CA ILE A 569 1.64 17.42 4.34
C ILE A 569 2.24 18.84 4.32
N GLY A 570 3.03 19.16 5.33
CA GLY A 570 3.70 20.46 5.48
C GLY A 570 5.13 20.48 4.92
N GLY A 571 5.64 21.68 4.63
CA GLY A 571 7.04 21.88 4.23
C GLY A 571 7.36 21.51 2.77
N LEU A 572 6.35 21.50 1.90
CA LEU A 572 6.51 21.20 0.48
C LEU A 572 7.12 22.41 -0.24
N PRO A 573 8.20 22.26 -1.04
CA PRO A 573 8.73 23.34 -1.88
C PRO A 573 7.64 23.97 -2.76
N VAL A 574 7.77 25.26 -3.10
CA VAL A 574 6.85 25.88 -4.08
C VAL A 574 6.89 25.12 -5.39
N GLY A 575 5.73 24.73 -5.91
CA GLY A 575 5.67 23.93 -7.12
C GLY A 575 4.33 23.23 -7.30
N THR A 576 4.28 22.43 -8.35
CA THR A 576 3.10 21.64 -8.69
C THR A 576 3.32 20.19 -8.31
N TYR A 577 2.37 19.65 -7.56
CA TYR A 577 2.37 18.30 -7.04
C TYR A 577 1.16 17.54 -7.56
N ARG A 578 1.22 16.20 -7.52
CA ARG A 578 0.04 15.35 -7.65
C ARG A 578 -0.04 14.46 -6.43
N LEU A 579 -1.25 14.17 -5.99
CA LEU A 579 -1.47 13.34 -4.81
C LEU A 579 -1.83 11.92 -5.21
N ALA A 580 -1.17 10.96 -4.57
CA ALA A 580 -1.51 9.54 -4.64
C ALA A 580 -2.03 9.08 -3.27
N PHE A 581 -3.14 8.35 -3.29
CA PHE A 581 -3.80 7.74 -2.15
C PHE A 581 -3.57 6.24 -2.24
N VAL A 582 -2.85 5.70 -1.25
CA VAL A 582 -2.36 4.32 -1.24
C VAL A 582 -3.02 3.58 -0.09
N GLU A 583 -3.75 2.52 -0.45
CA GLU A 583 -4.33 1.60 0.52
C GLU A 583 -3.33 0.50 0.92
N PRO A 584 -3.49 -0.15 2.10
CA PRO A 584 -2.67 -1.30 2.52
C PRO A 584 -2.73 -2.47 1.51
N PRO A 585 -1.81 -3.46 1.61
CA PRO A 585 -1.50 -4.37 0.51
C PRO A 585 -2.73 -5.13 -0.01
N GLY A 586 -2.91 -5.09 -1.34
CA GLY A 586 -4.00 -5.74 -2.07
C GLY A 586 -5.10 -4.80 -2.55
N VAL A 587 -5.03 -3.50 -2.26
CA VAL A 587 -6.03 -2.52 -2.70
C VAL A 587 -5.40 -1.36 -3.49
N ARG A 588 -6.19 -0.82 -4.42
CA ARG A 588 -5.83 0.09 -5.50
C ARG A 588 -5.08 1.34 -5.00
N THR A 589 -4.24 1.91 -5.87
CA THR A 589 -3.77 3.29 -5.73
C THR A 589 -4.72 4.19 -6.51
N GLU A 590 -5.29 5.19 -5.85
CA GLU A 590 -6.11 6.23 -6.47
C GLU A 590 -5.34 7.54 -6.51
N TYR A 591 -5.61 8.35 -7.53
CA TYR A 591 -4.98 9.66 -7.67
C TYR A 591 -6.01 10.76 -7.51
N TRP A 592 -5.56 11.91 -7.03
CA TRP A 592 -6.41 13.09 -6.86
C TRP A 592 -7.27 13.41 -8.08
N SER A 593 -8.54 13.75 -7.82
CA SER A 593 -9.58 14.05 -8.83
C SER A 593 -9.97 12.83 -9.70
N ASP A 594 -9.99 11.65 -9.09
CA ASP A 594 -10.31 10.36 -9.72
C ASP A 594 -9.48 10.06 -10.98
N GLY A 595 -8.26 10.60 -11.03
CA GLY A 595 -7.34 10.35 -12.13
C GLY A 595 -7.02 8.86 -12.20
N PRO A 596 -7.30 8.14 -13.29
CA PRO A 596 -7.03 6.70 -13.37
C PRO A 596 -5.53 6.38 -13.46
N THR A 597 -4.69 7.41 -13.65
CA THR A 597 -3.22 7.33 -13.69
C THR A 597 -2.61 8.62 -13.15
N TYR A 598 -1.34 8.56 -12.75
CA TYR A 598 -0.58 9.76 -12.34
C TYR A 598 -0.62 10.89 -13.39
N ALA A 599 -0.47 10.55 -14.68
CA ALA A 599 -0.48 11.53 -15.76
C ALA A 599 -1.81 12.28 -15.90
N LEU A 600 -2.92 11.64 -15.51
CA LEU A 600 -4.28 12.15 -15.58
C LEU A 600 -4.77 12.75 -14.25
N ALA A 601 -3.96 12.68 -13.20
CA ALA A 601 -4.29 13.28 -11.92
C ALA A 601 -4.14 14.80 -11.99
N ASP A 602 -5.10 15.50 -11.37
CA ASP A 602 -5.11 16.95 -11.38
C ASP A 602 -3.92 17.50 -10.56
N PRO A 603 -3.22 18.52 -11.08
CA PRO A 603 -2.13 19.16 -10.35
C PRO A 603 -2.64 19.98 -9.16
N VAL A 604 -1.99 19.82 -8.02
CA VAL A 604 -2.12 20.66 -6.84
C VAL A 604 -0.95 21.64 -6.80
N THR A 605 -1.24 22.93 -6.92
CA THR A 605 -0.22 23.97 -6.79
C THR A 605 -0.02 24.31 -5.32
N VAL A 606 1.23 24.19 -4.86
CA VAL A 606 1.66 24.67 -3.55
C VAL A 606 2.34 26.01 -3.76
N THR A 607 1.81 27.04 -3.11
CA THR A 607 2.38 28.38 -3.11
C THR A 607 3.15 28.63 -1.81
N ALA A 608 4.18 29.47 -1.91
CA ALA A 608 4.92 30.02 -0.79
C ALA A 608 3.98 30.45 0.36
N GLY A 609 4.12 29.83 1.54
CA GLY A 609 3.37 30.19 2.76
C GLY A 609 1.87 29.89 2.70
N GLY A 610 1.40 29.30 1.61
CA GLY A 610 -0.01 28.94 1.41
C GLY A 610 -0.34 27.57 2.01
N THR A 611 -1.59 27.43 2.46
CA THR A 611 -2.20 26.11 2.67
C THR A 611 -3.16 25.83 1.53
N THR A 612 -2.89 24.80 0.74
CA THR A 612 -3.77 24.33 -0.32
C THR A 612 -4.66 23.23 0.23
N THR A 613 -5.97 23.46 0.27
CA THR A 613 -6.95 22.47 0.75
C THR A 613 -7.50 21.64 -0.40
N VAL A 614 -7.42 20.31 -0.29
CA VAL A 614 -7.65 19.39 -1.41
C VAL A 614 -8.50 18.18 -0.99
N SER A 615 -9.78 18.37 -0.69
CA SER A 615 -10.66 17.32 -0.14
C SER A 615 -11.25 16.41 -1.22
N GLY A 616 -11.05 15.10 -1.09
CA GLY A 616 -11.43 14.11 -2.11
C GLY A 616 -12.33 13.03 -1.55
N ASP A 617 -13.29 12.60 -2.35
CA ASP A 617 -14.10 11.41 -2.10
C ASP A 617 -13.54 10.28 -2.95
N LEU A 618 -12.78 9.37 -2.34
CA LEU A 618 -12.29 8.18 -3.01
C LEU A 618 -13.51 7.36 -3.46
N ALA A 619 -13.49 6.89 -4.70
CA ALA A 619 -14.56 6.06 -5.22
C ALA A 619 -14.64 4.78 -4.37
N ALA A 620 -15.84 4.33 -3.99
CA ALA A 620 -15.95 2.99 -3.45
C ALA A 620 -15.49 1.95 -4.47
N PRO A 621 -14.86 0.85 -4.03
CA PRO A 621 -14.64 -0.27 -4.93
C PRO A 621 -16.00 -0.68 -5.51
N PRO A 622 -16.14 -0.75 -6.84
CA PRO A 622 -17.36 -1.26 -7.46
C PRO A 622 -17.59 -2.73 -7.09
#